data_AF-A0A1U7NW86-F1
#
_entry.id   AF-A0A1U7NW86-F1
#
_cell.length_a   1.000
_cell.length_b   1.000
_cell.length_c   1.000
_cell.angle_alpha   90.00
_cell.angle_beta   90.00
_cell.angle_gamma   90.00
#
_symmetry.space_group_name_H-M   'P 1'
#
loop_
_entity.id
_entity.type
_entity.pdbx_description
1 polymer ?
#
loop_
_entity_poly.entity_id
_entity_poly.type
_entity_poly.pdbx_seq_one_letter_code
_entity_poly.pdbx_strand_id
1 'polypeptide(L)'
;MASANDVVPHGIDNDILFGLTNAYIGANCPEDNTFRITAYQLLLYSALPIGGHSYATIQPSLTRLRNSTYTIQDSWYDRSEATYQSLSTSLVQNWKVIDRRKSPKQFDHESVNAEALFQVTLDPDLARSIRLGYIRPVDLNILRALSQPLTRTLYRKLEDEKNPVDRPVQMMVQTALVPWAERLGINGRPDTIRRALKTPHAQLIESGFLKEVNYLGRGQAQTIQYVFAQSHLLPARPEAVTALTSRRITQGAALKYAAEYGLEAVQKAVRRFDELVASGYQAKSLSGLLVDILRDPVKYQTIEVAGPVRPKLRMPKLLPVDDQKPVRTLQTANFILKKIVLPESDKAEVAELYLKGLVTSAELAALATAEDPTAQIYSWKSRNGGT
;
A
#
# COMPACT_ATOMS: atom_id res chain seq x y z
N MET A 1 -26.64 2.65 -25.65
CA MET A 1 -26.25 3.93 -26.28
C MET A 1 -25.42 4.69 -25.26
N ALA A 2 -24.13 4.93 -25.51
CA ALA A 2 -23.29 5.72 -24.61
C ALA A 2 -23.71 7.20 -24.74
N SER A 3 -23.94 7.88 -23.62
CA SER A 3 -24.24 9.31 -23.63
C SER A 3 -22.96 10.09 -23.96
N ALA A 4 -23.07 11.32 -24.46
CA ALA A 4 -21.90 12.16 -24.79
C ALA A 4 -20.97 12.43 -23.59
N ASN A 5 -21.45 12.21 -22.35
CA ASN A 5 -20.64 12.30 -21.12
C ASN A 5 -19.83 11.04 -20.81
N ASP A 6 -20.02 9.93 -21.54
CA ASP A 6 -19.37 8.64 -21.27
C ASP A 6 -18.08 8.39 -22.06
N VAL A 7 -17.62 9.36 -22.89
CA VAL A 7 -16.57 9.07 -23.89
C VAL A 7 -15.16 9.47 -23.43
N VAL A 8 -14.99 10.45 -22.54
CA VAL A 8 -13.65 10.98 -22.16
C VAL A 8 -13.49 11.12 -20.63
N PRO A 9 -12.32 10.80 -20.06
CA PRO A 9 -11.99 10.94 -18.66
C PRO A 9 -12.23 12.33 -18.10
N HIS A 10 -12.85 12.41 -16.94
CA HIS A 10 -13.17 13.66 -16.28
C HIS A 10 -13.02 13.56 -14.75
N GLY A 11 -12.60 14.65 -14.10
CA GLY A 11 -12.64 14.83 -12.64
C GLY A 11 -12.12 13.63 -11.84
N ILE A 12 -13.05 12.76 -11.40
CA ILE A 12 -12.80 11.54 -10.63
C ILE A 12 -11.94 10.50 -11.36
N ASP A 13 -11.98 10.45 -12.70
CA ASP A 13 -11.17 9.49 -13.47
C ASP A 13 -9.67 9.76 -13.29
N ASN A 14 -9.30 11.04 -13.13
CA ASN A 14 -7.92 11.42 -12.81
C ASN A 14 -7.50 10.98 -11.41
N ASP A 15 -8.44 10.90 -10.46
CA ASP A 15 -8.16 10.40 -9.12
C ASP A 15 -8.00 8.88 -9.13
N ILE A 16 -8.84 8.17 -9.89
CA ILE A 16 -8.71 6.72 -10.12
C ILE A 16 -7.39 6.39 -10.81
N LEU A 17 -7.02 7.10 -11.90
CA LEU A 17 -5.74 6.91 -12.58
C LEU A 17 -4.54 7.14 -11.64
N PHE A 18 -4.63 8.16 -10.79
CA PHE A 18 -3.62 8.42 -9.76
C PHE A 18 -3.56 7.27 -8.74
N GLY A 19 -4.71 6.75 -8.31
CA GLY A 19 -4.79 5.57 -7.45
C GLY A 19 -4.20 4.31 -8.09
N LEU A 20 -4.43 4.08 -9.38
CA LEU A 20 -3.82 2.99 -10.15
C LEU A 20 -2.30 3.12 -10.20
N THR A 21 -1.79 4.34 -10.39
CA THR A 21 -0.35 4.60 -10.39
C THR A 21 0.29 4.25 -9.05
N ASN A 22 -0.31 4.71 -7.95
CA ASN A 22 0.14 4.39 -6.59
C ASN A 22 0.03 2.89 -6.29
N ALA A 23 -1.01 2.23 -6.77
CA ALA A 23 -1.20 0.79 -6.62
C ALA A 23 -0.14 -0.01 -7.38
N TYR A 24 0.20 0.40 -8.60
CA TYR A 24 1.26 -0.22 -9.40
C TYR A 24 2.62 -0.11 -8.72
N ILE A 25 2.94 1.07 -8.16
CA ILE A 25 4.13 1.29 -7.34
C ILE A 25 4.10 0.40 -6.08
N GLY A 26 2.95 0.36 -5.39
CA GLY A 26 2.74 -0.49 -4.21
C GLY A 26 2.88 -2.00 -4.49
N ALA A 27 2.59 -2.42 -5.72
CA ALA A 27 2.80 -3.78 -6.21
C ALA A 27 4.24 -4.05 -6.69
N ASN A 28 5.17 -3.11 -6.47
CA ASN A 28 6.58 -3.20 -6.85
C ASN A 28 6.80 -3.24 -8.38
N CYS A 29 5.97 -2.50 -9.14
CA CYS A 29 6.14 -2.25 -10.57
C CYS A 29 6.41 -3.52 -11.42
N PRO A 30 5.51 -4.52 -11.44
CA PRO A 30 5.73 -5.78 -12.13
C PRO A 30 6.08 -5.59 -13.62
N GLU A 31 6.91 -6.50 -14.15
CA GLU A 31 7.45 -6.43 -15.51
C GLU A 31 6.35 -6.49 -16.59
N ASP A 32 5.29 -7.26 -16.34
CA ASP A 32 4.13 -7.44 -17.23
C ASP A 32 3.11 -6.29 -17.15
N ASN A 33 3.45 -5.20 -16.46
CA ASN A 33 2.60 -4.02 -16.22
C ASN A 33 1.27 -4.34 -15.53
N THR A 34 1.10 -5.55 -14.99
CA THR A 34 -0.18 -6.05 -14.51
C THR A 34 -0.16 -6.24 -13.00
N PHE A 35 -1.15 -5.68 -12.31
CA PHE A 35 -1.25 -5.77 -10.86
C PHE A 35 -2.68 -6.03 -10.41
N ARG A 36 -2.82 -6.47 -9.15
CA ARG A 36 -4.11 -6.76 -8.53
C ARG A 36 -4.38 -5.81 -7.38
N ILE A 37 -5.62 -5.38 -7.26
CA ILE A 37 -6.04 -4.41 -6.24
C ILE A 37 -7.51 -4.60 -5.88
N THR A 38 -7.86 -4.47 -4.60
CA THR A 38 -9.27 -4.46 -4.19
C THR A 38 -9.92 -3.10 -4.45
N ALA A 39 -11.25 -3.06 -4.60
CA ALA A 39 -11.99 -1.80 -4.73
C ALA A 39 -11.67 -0.83 -3.57
N TYR A 40 -11.61 -1.36 -2.34
CA TYR A 40 -11.26 -0.58 -1.14
C TYR A 40 -9.86 0.03 -1.25
N GLN A 41 -8.85 -0.77 -1.61
CA GLN A 41 -7.48 -0.29 -1.78
C GLN A 41 -7.39 0.76 -2.88
N LEU A 42 -8.14 0.60 -3.98
CA LEU A 42 -8.14 1.57 -5.07
C LEU A 42 -8.66 2.94 -4.61
N LEU A 43 -9.76 2.99 -3.86
CA LEU A 43 -10.26 4.25 -3.31
C LEU A 43 -9.27 4.89 -2.32
N LEU A 44 -8.61 4.08 -1.48
CA LEU A 44 -7.58 4.57 -0.57
C LEU A 44 -6.40 5.21 -1.32
N TYR A 45 -5.85 4.52 -2.32
CA TYR A 45 -4.74 5.03 -3.13
C TYR A 45 -5.13 6.23 -4.01
N SER A 46 -6.41 6.35 -4.35
CA SER A 46 -6.98 7.51 -5.06
C SER A 46 -7.24 8.70 -4.13
N ALA A 47 -7.08 8.53 -2.81
CA ALA A 47 -7.52 9.48 -1.78
C ALA A 47 -8.99 9.91 -1.96
N LEU A 48 -9.85 8.95 -2.30
CA LEU A 48 -11.29 9.13 -2.44
C LEU A 48 -12.02 8.64 -1.17
N PRO A 49 -13.19 9.22 -0.83
CA PRO A 49 -14.01 8.74 0.27
C PRO A 49 -14.42 7.28 0.09
N ILE A 50 -14.51 6.54 1.18
CA ILE A 50 -15.01 5.16 1.18
C ILE A 50 -16.53 5.19 1.34
N GLY A 51 -17.25 4.69 0.34
CA GLY A 51 -18.71 4.66 0.37
C GLY A 51 -19.30 4.13 -0.93
N GLY A 52 -20.58 3.75 -0.90
CA GLY A 52 -21.27 3.15 -2.06
C GLY A 52 -21.19 3.99 -3.33
N HIS A 53 -21.31 5.31 -3.20
CA HIS A 53 -21.17 6.24 -4.33
C HIS A 53 -19.77 6.16 -4.97
N SER A 54 -18.70 6.21 -4.18
CA SER A 54 -17.33 6.10 -4.69
C SER A 54 -17.07 4.72 -5.32
N TYR A 55 -17.59 3.64 -4.73
CA TYR A 55 -17.47 2.31 -5.35
C TYR A 55 -18.18 2.21 -6.70
N ALA A 56 -19.37 2.80 -6.82
CA ALA A 56 -20.12 2.84 -8.08
C ALA A 56 -19.37 3.57 -9.21
N THR A 57 -18.42 4.45 -8.88
CA THR A 57 -17.63 5.20 -9.87
C THR A 57 -16.47 4.41 -10.46
N ILE A 58 -15.99 3.35 -9.80
CA ILE A 58 -14.75 2.65 -10.18
C ILE A 58 -14.86 2.04 -11.58
N GLN A 59 -15.87 1.19 -11.82
CA GLN A 59 -16.00 0.51 -13.12
C GLN A 59 -16.24 1.48 -14.28
N PRO A 60 -17.13 2.49 -14.18
CA PRO A 60 -17.24 3.53 -15.20
C PRO A 60 -15.92 4.25 -15.47
N SER A 61 -15.17 4.58 -14.42
CA SER A 61 -13.88 5.28 -14.55
C SER A 61 -12.83 4.42 -15.26
N LEU A 62 -12.69 3.15 -14.87
CA LEU A 62 -11.79 2.21 -15.53
C LEU A 62 -12.18 1.98 -17.00
N THR A 63 -13.49 1.96 -17.29
CA THR A 63 -14.00 1.84 -18.67
C THR A 63 -13.64 3.06 -19.51
N ARG A 64 -13.87 4.28 -18.99
CA ARG A 64 -13.49 5.52 -19.68
C ARG A 64 -12.00 5.62 -19.88
N LEU A 65 -11.19 5.34 -18.84
CA LEU A 65 -9.73 5.35 -18.92
C LEU A 65 -9.22 4.36 -19.98
N ARG A 66 -9.81 3.16 -20.06
CA ARG A 66 -9.45 2.16 -21.06
C ARG A 66 -9.78 2.61 -22.48
N ASN A 67 -10.98 3.14 -22.68
CA ASN A 67 -11.50 3.50 -24.00
C ASN A 67 -10.96 4.83 -24.53
N SER A 68 -10.12 5.53 -23.77
CA SER A 68 -9.60 6.84 -24.13
C SER A 68 -8.21 6.75 -24.69
N THR A 69 -8.01 7.40 -25.84
CA THR A 69 -6.72 7.50 -26.52
C THR A 69 -6.17 8.90 -26.33
N TYR A 70 -4.93 8.97 -25.85
CA TYR A 70 -4.14 10.18 -25.72
C TYR A 70 -3.17 10.25 -26.89
N THR A 71 -3.21 11.35 -27.63
CA THR A 71 -2.27 11.61 -28.74
C THR A 71 -1.34 12.74 -28.32
N ILE A 72 -0.04 12.42 -28.29
CA ILE A 72 1.05 13.33 -27.97
C ILE A 72 1.86 13.51 -29.25
N GLN A 73 1.93 14.74 -29.77
CA GLN A 73 2.69 15.07 -30.98
C GLN A 73 4.02 15.72 -30.60
N ASP A 74 5.08 15.40 -31.34
CA ASP A 74 6.40 16.05 -31.28
C ASP A 74 7.05 16.16 -29.88
N SER A 75 6.66 15.29 -28.93
CA SER A 75 7.06 15.44 -27.52
C SER A 75 7.82 14.24 -26.95
N TRP A 76 8.06 13.19 -27.72
CA TRP A 76 8.83 12.03 -27.29
C TRP A 76 10.17 11.97 -28.03
N TYR A 77 11.25 12.42 -27.39
CA TYR A 77 12.59 12.32 -27.96
C TYR A 77 13.19 10.97 -27.61
N ASP A 78 13.30 10.09 -28.60
CA ASP A 78 14.04 8.84 -28.42
C ASP A 78 15.54 9.12 -28.58
N ARG A 79 16.30 8.99 -27.48
CA ARG A 79 17.76 9.18 -27.50
C ARG A 79 18.50 8.11 -28.30
N SER A 80 17.92 6.94 -28.51
CA SER A 80 18.52 5.86 -29.28
C SER A 80 18.34 6.07 -30.79
N GLU A 81 17.22 6.65 -31.21
CA GLU A 81 16.92 6.91 -32.63
C GLU A 81 17.16 8.37 -33.06
N ALA A 82 17.41 9.28 -32.10
CA ALA A 82 17.58 10.71 -32.31
C ALA A 82 16.41 11.40 -33.04
N THR A 83 15.21 10.85 -32.94
CA THR A 83 14.00 11.35 -33.59
C THR A 83 12.94 11.77 -32.57
N TYR A 84 12.13 12.75 -32.96
CA TYR A 84 10.89 13.07 -32.25
C TYR A 84 9.80 12.14 -32.75
N GLN A 85 9.17 11.43 -31.83
CA GLN A 85 8.08 10.51 -32.11
C GLN A 85 6.77 11.09 -31.59
N SER A 86 5.69 10.81 -32.33
CA SER A 86 4.33 11.03 -31.86
C SER A 86 3.80 9.73 -31.26
N LEU A 87 3.20 9.81 -30.07
CA LEU A 87 2.64 8.67 -29.35
C LEU A 87 1.12 8.76 -29.38
N SER A 88 0.45 7.65 -29.71
CA SER A 88 -0.99 7.50 -29.53
C SER A 88 -1.23 6.25 -28.67
N THR A 89 -1.69 6.44 -27.43
CA THR A 89 -1.86 5.33 -26.49
C THR A 89 -3.02 5.54 -25.52
N SER A 90 -3.51 4.46 -24.92
CA SER A 90 -4.44 4.50 -23.77
C SER A 90 -3.65 4.27 -22.50
N LEU A 91 -3.93 4.98 -21.42
CA LEU A 91 -3.17 4.84 -20.16
C LEU A 91 -3.48 3.53 -19.42
N VAL A 92 -4.65 2.93 -19.67
CA VAL A 92 -5.08 1.65 -19.10
C VAL A 92 -5.42 0.71 -20.24
N GLN A 93 -4.59 -0.30 -20.50
CA GLN A 93 -4.84 -1.21 -21.62
C GLN A 93 -6.01 -2.15 -21.36
N ASN A 94 -6.09 -2.68 -20.14
CA ASN A 94 -7.10 -3.63 -19.77
C ASN A 94 -7.39 -3.62 -18.26
N TRP A 95 -8.61 -4.02 -17.91
CA TRP A 95 -8.97 -4.34 -16.54
C TRP A 95 -10.03 -5.45 -16.51
N LYS A 96 -10.03 -6.25 -15.45
CA LYS A 96 -11.04 -7.28 -15.20
C LYS A 96 -11.33 -7.43 -13.71
N VAL A 97 -12.54 -7.86 -13.38
CA VAL A 97 -12.92 -8.25 -12.02
C VAL A 97 -12.70 -9.76 -11.88
N ILE A 98 -11.98 -10.16 -10.83
CA ILE A 98 -11.79 -11.57 -10.46
C ILE A 98 -12.90 -11.92 -9.47
N ASP A 99 -13.95 -12.58 -9.93
CA ASP A 99 -15.00 -13.12 -9.05
C ASP A 99 -14.51 -14.44 -8.41
N ARG A 100 -14.72 -14.57 -7.10
CA ARG A 100 -14.42 -15.80 -6.35
C ARG A 100 -15.61 -16.75 -6.30
N ARG A 101 -16.79 -16.34 -6.79
CA ARG A 101 -18.03 -17.14 -6.79
C ARG A 101 -18.03 -18.14 -7.95
N LYS A 102 -18.63 -19.32 -7.69
CA LYS A 102 -18.72 -20.43 -8.67
C LYS A 102 -19.66 -20.16 -9.85
N SER A 103 -20.58 -19.20 -9.71
CA SER A 103 -21.52 -18.81 -10.77
C SER A 103 -21.38 -17.31 -11.05
N PRO A 104 -20.96 -16.90 -12.25
CA PRO A 104 -20.91 -15.49 -12.61
C PRO A 104 -22.34 -14.94 -12.68
N LYS A 105 -22.63 -13.90 -11.90
CA LYS A 105 -23.76 -13.02 -12.25
C LYS A 105 -23.42 -12.27 -13.53
N GLN A 106 -24.43 -11.85 -14.27
CA GLN A 106 -24.28 -10.99 -15.44
C GLN A 106 -23.39 -9.80 -15.04
N PHE A 107 -22.46 -9.41 -15.93
CA PHE A 107 -21.58 -8.24 -15.75
C PHE A 107 -22.44 -6.97 -15.90
N ASP A 108 -23.40 -6.81 -15.00
CA ASP A 108 -24.26 -5.65 -14.97
C ASP A 108 -23.53 -4.52 -14.25
N HIS A 109 -23.94 -3.28 -14.50
CA HIS A 109 -23.37 -2.05 -13.92
C HIS A 109 -23.62 -1.91 -12.40
N GLU A 110 -23.70 -3.03 -11.68
CA GLU A 110 -23.91 -3.10 -10.25
C GLU A 110 -22.65 -2.61 -9.52
N SER A 111 -22.84 -1.76 -8.50
CA SER A 111 -21.75 -1.22 -7.70
C SER A 111 -20.89 -2.35 -7.13
N VAL A 112 -19.58 -2.30 -7.38
CA VAL A 112 -18.62 -3.26 -6.81
C VAL A 112 -18.57 -3.15 -5.29
N ASN A 113 -18.49 -4.29 -4.61
CA ASN A 113 -18.26 -4.32 -3.17
C ASN A 113 -16.80 -3.99 -2.84
N ALA A 114 -16.52 -3.67 -1.56
CA ALA A 114 -15.19 -3.29 -1.09
C ALA A 114 -14.10 -4.33 -1.37
N GLU A 115 -14.47 -5.62 -1.35
CA GLU A 115 -13.56 -6.75 -1.55
C GLU A 115 -13.36 -7.16 -3.02
N ALA A 116 -14.09 -6.53 -3.95
CA ALA A 116 -13.98 -6.85 -5.37
C ALA A 116 -12.54 -6.69 -5.83
N LEU A 117 -11.97 -7.78 -6.36
CA LEU A 117 -10.58 -7.83 -6.77
C LEU A 117 -10.47 -7.49 -8.25
N PHE A 118 -9.82 -6.38 -8.55
CA PHE A 118 -9.49 -5.96 -9.89
C PHE A 118 -8.10 -6.47 -10.27
N GLN A 119 -7.95 -6.88 -11.52
CA GLN A 119 -6.65 -6.98 -12.19
C GLN A 119 -6.60 -5.90 -13.26
N VAL A 120 -5.57 -5.07 -13.24
CA VAL A 120 -5.40 -3.93 -14.14
C VAL A 120 -4.03 -4.04 -14.83
N THR A 121 -3.99 -3.74 -16.12
CA THR A 121 -2.77 -3.67 -16.93
C THR A 121 -2.58 -2.24 -17.39
N LEU A 122 -1.48 -1.61 -16.96
CA LEU A 122 -1.10 -0.28 -17.44
C LEU A 122 -0.44 -0.37 -18.81
N ASP A 123 -0.51 0.74 -19.53
CA ASP A 123 0.27 0.91 -20.74
C ASP A 123 1.80 0.86 -20.49
N PRO A 124 2.58 0.21 -21.38
CA PRO A 124 4.02 0.13 -21.26
C PRO A 124 4.73 1.48 -21.12
N ASP A 125 4.28 2.54 -21.77
CA ASP A 125 4.95 3.85 -21.70
C ASP A 125 4.64 4.54 -20.37
N LEU A 126 3.40 4.42 -19.88
CA LEU A 126 3.04 4.84 -18.52
C LEU A 126 3.82 4.05 -17.46
N ALA A 127 3.83 2.71 -17.57
CA ALA A 127 4.54 1.83 -16.65
C ALA A 127 6.05 2.10 -16.65
N ARG A 128 6.65 2.32 -17.83
CA ARG A 128 8.05 2.74 -17.98
C ARG A 128 8.29 4.07 -17.28
N SER A 129 7.43 5.07 -17.51
CA SER A 129 7.54 6.39 -16.87
C SER A 129 7.48 6.29 -15.35
N ILE A 130 6.62 5.43 -14.81
CA ILE A 130 6.55 5.16 -13.36
C ILE A 130 7.85 4.52 -12.87
N ARG A 131 8.35 3.47 -13.53
CA ARG A 131 9.62 2.79 -13.14
C ARG A 131 10.82 3.71 -13.19
N LEU A 132 10.88 4.61 -14.17
CA LEU A 132 11.94 5.60 -14.31
C LEU A 132 11.81 6.76 -13.32
N GLY A 133 10.75 6.79 -12.50
CA GLY A 133 10.53 7.85 -11.51
C GLY A 133 10.10 9.19 -12.13
N TYR A 134 9.58 9.17 -13.37
CA TYR A 134 9.08 10.39 -14.04
C TYR A 134 7.69 10.80 -13.57
N ILE A 135 7.06 10.01 -12.71
CA ILE A 135 5.81 10.38 -12.03
C ILE A 135 6.13 10.97 -10.65
N ARG A 136 5.62 12.18 -10.41
CA ARG A 136 5.79 12.86 -9.12
C ARG A 136 4.87 12.25 -8.06
N PRO A 137 5.38 11.88 -6.87
CA PRO A 137 4.54 11.50 -5.74
C PRO A 137 3.78 12.73 -5.22
N VAL A 138 2.50 12.54 -4.88
CA VAL A 138 1.63 13.59 -4.33
C VAL A 138 1.28 13.23 -2.88
N ASP A 139 1.18 14.22 -2.00
CA ASP A 139 0.80 13.98 -0.60
C ASP A 139 -0.69 13.59 -0.51
N LEU A 140 -0.92 12.32 -0.18
CA LEU A 140 -2.26 11.76 -0.04
C LEU A 140 -3.05 12.36 1.13
N ASN A 141 -2.38 12.91 2.15
CA ASN A 141 -3.05 13.52 3.29
C ASN A 141 -3.68 14.85 2.89
N ILE A 142 -2.92 15.68 2.17
CA ILE A 142 -3.44 16.92 1.58
C ILE A 142 -4.58 16.56 0.62
N LEU A 143 -4.33 15.68 -0.34
CA LEU A 143 -5.32 15.32 -1.37
C LEU A 143 -6.64 14.80 -0.76
N ARG A 144 -6.59 14.04 0.33
CA ARG A 144 -7.77 13.53 1.05
C ARG A 144 -8.58 14.62 1.75
N ALA A 145 -7.93 15.69 2.20
CA ALA A 145 -8.62 16.84 2.79
C ALA A 145 -9.38 17.67 1.73
N LEU A 146 -9.05 17.51 0.43
CA LEU A 146 -9.66 18.25 -0.67
C LEU A 146 -10.87 17.50 -1.21
N SER A 147 -12.06 18.08 -1.04
CA SER A 147 -13.33 17.47 -1.44
C SER A 147 -13.75 17.78 -2.89
N GLN A 148 -13.35 18.95 -3.43
CA GLN A 148 -13.79 19.39 -4.74
C GLN A 148 -12.82 18.95 -5.85
N PRO A 149 -13.30 18.42 -6.99
CA PRO A 149 -12.44 18.01 -8.11
C PRO A 149 -11.50 19.12 -8.59
N LEU A 150 -12.01 20.36 -8.69
CA LEU A 150 -11.19 21.51 -9.09
C LEU A 150 -10.05 21.79 -8.10
N THR A 151 -10.31 21.72 -6.79
CA THR A 151 -9.27 21.90 -5.76
C THR A 151 -8.18 20.84 -5.89
N ARG A 152 -8.57 19.59 -6.14
CA ARG A 152 -7.63 18.47 -6.34
C ARG A 152 -6.80 18.62 -7.61
N THR A 153 -7.38 19.11 -8.70
CA THR A 153 -6.66 19.44 -9.93
C THR A 153 -5.69 20.60 -9.70
N LEU A 154 -6.15 21.66 -9.04
CA LEU A 154 -5.33 22.82 -8.72
C LEU A 154 -4.15 22.43 -7.84
N TYR A 155 -4.38 21.62 -6.80
CA TYR A 155 -3.32 21.11 -5.93
C TYR A 155 -2.23 20.39 -6.72
N ARG A 156 -2.61 19.42 -7.56
CA ARG A 156 -1.66 18.65 -8.38
C ARG A 156 -0.85 19.54 -9.31
N LYS A 157 -1.50 20.49 -9.98
CA LYS A 157 -0.80 21.45 -10.86
C LYS A 157 0.15 22.36 -10.09
N LEU A 158 -0.24 22.82 -8.91
CA LEU A 158 0.63 23.63 -8.07
C LEU A 158 1.78 22.83 -7.45
N GLU A 159 1.60 21.54 -7.17
CA GLU A 159 2.67 20.65 -6.72
C GLU A 159 3.74 20.50 -7.82
N ASP A 160 3.33 20.44 -9.09
CA ASP A 160 4.25 20.42 -10.24
C ASP A 160 5.02 21.73 -10.39
N GLU A 161 4.34 22.88 -10.23
CA GLU A 161 4.97 24.20 -10.28
C GLU A 161 5.88 24.46 -9.04
N LYS A 162 5.54 23.89 -7.88
CA LYS A 162 6.36 23.94 -6.67
C LYS A 162 7.65 23.14 -6.83
N ASN A 163 7.60 22.00 -7.51
CA ASN A 163 8.72 21.06 -7.61
C ASN A 163 9.12 20.76 -9.06
N PRO A 164 9.48 21.76 -9.88
CA PRO A 164 9.78 21.56 -11.29
C PRO A 164 10.91 20.54 -11.53
N VAL A 165 10.79 19.74 -12.59
CA VAL A 165 11.87 18.87 -13.07
C VAL A 165 13.01 19.79 -13.53
N ASP A 166 14.22 19.59 -13.02
CA ASP A 166 15.44 20.37 -13.32
C ASP A 166 15.54 21.79 -12.71
N ARG A 167 14.64 22.17 -11.80
CA ARG A 167 14.72 23.47 -11.11
C ARG A 167 14.55 23.28 -9.59
N PRO A 168 15.11 24.18 -8.77
CA PRO A 168 14.94 24.09 -7.31
C PRO A 168 13.47 24.23 -6.93
N VAL A 169 13.13 23.76 -5.73
CA VAL A 169 11.79 23.93 -5.16
C VAL A 169 11.43 25.42 -5.13
N GLN A 170 10.27 25.75 -5.67
CA GLN A 170 9.73 27.11 -5.70
C GLN A 170 8.94 27.37 -4.43
N MET A 171 9.27 28.44 -3.70
CA MET A 171 8.47 28.90 -2.55
C MET A 171 7.37 29.88 -2.97
N MET A 172 7.46 30.41 -4.19
CA MET A 172 6.49 31.30 -4.80
C MET A 172 6.44 31.03 -6.30
N VAL A 173 5.24 31.01 -6.88
CA VAL A 173 5.03 30.95 -8.34
C VAL A 173 4.05 32.04 -8.74
N GLN A 174 4.33 32.72 -9.85
CA GLN A 174 3.45 33.72 -10.44
C GLN A 174 3.14 33.35 -11.89
N THR A 175 1.86 33.42 -12.27
CA THR A 175 1.39 33.11 -13.63
C THR A 175 0.26 34.04 -14.05
N ALA A 176 0.08 34.21 -15.36
CA ALA A 176 -1.08 34.93 -15.91
C ALA A 176 -2.38 34.18 -15.58
N LEU A 177 -3.41 34.92 -15.17
CA LEU A 177 -4.66 34.34 -14.66
C LEU A 177 -5.41 33.54 -15.72
N VAL A 178 -5.55 34.08 -16.93
CA VAL A 178 -6.35 33.46 -17.99
C VAL A 178 -5.70 32.18 -18.54
N PRO A 179 -4.42 32.16 -18.95
CA PRO A 179 -3.76 30.92 -19.37
C PRO A 179 -3.73 29.86 -18.25
N TRP A 180 -3.65 30.29 -16.99
CA TRP A 180 -3.71 29.38 -15.84
C TRP A 180 -5.10 28.75 -15.68
N ALA A 181 -6.16 29.54 -15.84
CA ALA A 181 -7.54 29.06 -15.77
C ALA A 181 -7.85 28.02 -16.86
N GLU A 182 -7.37 28.23 -18.08
CA GLU A 182 -7.52 27.29 -19.20
C GLU A 182 -6.87 25.93 -18.87
N ARG A 183 -5.67 25.93 -18.29
CA ARG A 183 -4.99 24.70 -17.83
C ARG A 183 -5.74 23.95 -16.73
N LEU A 184 -6.61 24.64 -16.00
CA LEU A 184 -7.48 24.07 -14.97
C LEU A 184 -8.87 23.68 -15.50
N GLY A 185 -9.14 23.91 -16.80
CA GLY A 185 -10.45 23.69 -17.41
C GLY A 185 -11.51 24.72 -17.00
N ILE A 186 -11.09 25.90 -16.53
CA ILE A 186 -11.98 27.00 -16.16
C ILE A 186 -12.06 27.98 -17.33
N ASN A 187 -13.27 28.18 -17.85
CA ASN A 187 -13.54 29.15 -18.92
C ASN A 187 -14.31 30.36 -18.37
N GLY A 188 -13.98 31.56 -18.85
CA GLY A 188 -14.75 32.78 -18.55
C GLY A 188 -13.91 34.03 -18.38
N ARG A 189 -14.57 35.12 -17.94
CA ARG A 189 -13.93 36.41 -17.63
C ARG A 189 -13.11 36.32 -16.33
N PRO A 190 -12.10 37.19 -16.12
CA PRO A 190 -11.28 37.22 -14.91
C PRO A 190 -12.08 37.14 -13.60
N ASP A 191 -13.18 37.87 -13.45
CA ASP A 191 -14.01 37.82 -12.23
C ASP A 191 -14.67 36.45 -12.01
N THR A 192 -15.10 35.78 -13.09
CA THR A 192 -15.66 34.42 -13.03
C THR A 192 -14.57 33.43 -12.62
N ILE A 193 -13.37 33.55 -13.19
CA ILE A 193 -12.21 32.71 -12.85
C ILE A 193 -11.86 32.87 -11.36
N ARG A 194 -11.75 34.10 -10.88
CA ARG A 194 -11.47 34.40 -9.46
C ARG A 194 -12.52 33.80 -8.54
N ARG A 195 -13.79 33.93 -8.90
CA ARG A 195 -14.90 33.33 -8.13
C ARG A 195 -14.80 31.80 -8.09
N ALA A 196 -14.47 31.16 -9.21
CA ALA A 196 -14.29 29.71 -9.28
C ALA A 196 -13.10 29.22 -8.43
N LEU A 197 -12.01 30.00 -8.38
CA LEU A 197 -10.80 29.67 -7.63
C LEU A 197 -10.87 30.01 -6.15
N LYS A 198 -11.82 30.84 -5.71
CA LYS A 198 -11.93 31.31 -4.31
C LYS A 198 -11.99 30.15 -3.32
N THR A 199 -12.88 29.19 -3.53
CA THR A 199 -13.04 28.03 -2.63
C THR A 199 -11.83 27.09 -2.69
N PRO A 200 -11.31 26.70 -3.89
CA PRO A 200 -10.05 25.98 -3.99
C PRO A 200 -8.88 26.63 -3.24
N HIS A 201 -8.71 27.94 -3.36
CA HIS A 201 -7.63 28.66 -2.66
C HIS A 201 -7.79 28.59 -1.15
N ALA A 202 -8.99 28.80 -0.63
CA ALA A 202 -9.26 28.72 0.79
C ALA A 202 -8.93 27.33 1.37
N GLN A 203 -9.36 26.26 0.69
CA GLN A 203 -9.06 24.88 1.11
C GLN A 203 -7.55 24.55 1.09
N LEU A 204 -6.82 25.06 0.09
CA LEU A 204 -5.37 24.83 0.01
C LEU A 204 -4.58 25.63 1.06
N ILE A 205 -5.10 26.77 1.49
CA ILE A 205 -4.54 27.51 2.63
C ILE A 205 -4.85 26.78 3.94
N GLU A 206 -6.10 26.34 4.13
CA GLU A 206 -6.55 25.63 5.34
C GLU A 206 -5.82 24.29 5.53
N SER A 207 -5.55 23.56 4.45
CA SER A 207 -4.76 22.32 4.48
C SER A 207 -3.26 22.55 4.70
N GLY A 208 -2.80 23.80 4.79
CA GLY A 208 -1.40 24.14 5.00
C GLY A 208 -0.51 23.92 3.78
N PHE A 209 -1.07 23.76 2.58
CA PHE A 209 -0.29 23.66 1.34
C PHE A 209 0.17 25.04 0.85
N LEU A 210 -0.75 26.01 0.84
CA LEU A 210 -0.49 27.41 0.51
C LEU A 210 -0.41 28.24 1.78
N LYS A 211 0.47 29.24 1.77
CA LYS A 211 0.49 30.29 2.79
C LYS A 211 -0.47 31.41 2.42
N GLU A 212 -0.39 31.86 1.18
CA GLU A 212 -1.17 33.00 0.67
C GLU A 212 -1.33 32.92 -0.85
N VAL A 213 -2.35 33.63 -1.35
CA VAL A 213 -2.63 33.80 -2.78
C VAL A 213 -2.92 35.27 -3.06
N ASN A 214 -2.13 35.87 -3.94
CA ASN A 214 -2.22 37.28 -4.29
C ASN A 214 -2.67 37.44 -5.74
N TYR A 215 -3.61 38.34 -5.99
CA TYR A 215 -4.01 38.73 -7.34
C TYR A 215 -3.42 40.11 -7.64
N LEU A 216 -2.61 40.19 -8.69
CA LEU A 216 -1.93 41.40 -9.10
C LEU A 216 -2.47 41.88 -10.46
N GLY A 217 -2.44 43.20 -10.68
CA GLY A 217 -2.93 43.82 -11.91
C GLY A 217 -4.45 43.90 -12.03
N ARG A 218 -4.94 44.23 -13.23
CA ARG A 218 -6.37 44.43 -13.54
C ARG A 218 -6.74 43.89 -14.93
N GLY A 219 -8.02 43.53 -15.09
CA GLY A 219 -8.56 43.04 -16.36
C GLY A 219 -7.90 41.74 -16.83
N GLN A 220 -7.65 41.65 -18.14
CA GLN A 220 -7.08 40.45 -18.77
C GLN A 220 -5.58 40.25 -18.46
N ALA A 221 -4.87 41.32 -18.06
CA ALA A 221 -3.45 41.27 -17.69
C ALA A 221 -3.23 40.86 -16.22
N GLN A 222 -4.27 40.38 -15.53
CA GLN A 222 -4.13 39.91 -14.16
C GLN A 222 -3.19 38.72 -14.06
N THR A 223 -2.38 38.73 -13.02
CA THR A 223 -1.55 37.59 -12.63
C THR A 223 -1.97 37.09 -11.26
N ILE A 224 -1.84 35.79 -11.06
CA ILE A 224 -2.00 35.15 -9.76
C ILE A 224 -0.62 34.75 -9.26
N GLN A 225 -0.36 35.07 -7.99
CA GLN A 225 0.83 34.68 -7.27
C GLN A 225 0.42 33.73 -6.14
N TYR A 226 1.05 32.57 -6.12
CA TYR A 226 0.91 31.55 -5.09
C TYR A 226 2.16 31.55 -4.24
N VAL A 227 2.00 31.65 -2.91
CA VAL A 227 3.09 31.45 -1.97
C VAL A 227 2.83 30.16 -1.22
N PHE A 228 3.78 29.23 -1.31
CA PHE A 228 3.67 27.93 -0.67
C PHE A 228 3.97 28.04 0.82
N ALA A 229 3.27 27.24 1.62
CA ALA A 229 3.63 27.12 3.03
C ALA A 229 5.03 26.52 3.14
N GLN A 230 5.82 27.03 4.10
CA GLN A 230 7.06 26.38 4.50
C GLN A 230 6.69 25.05 5.15
N SER A 231 6.84 23.96 4.40
CA SER A 231 6.88 22.64 4.99
C SER A 231 8.20 22.51 5.74
N HIS A 232 8.14 22.39 7.06
CA HIS A 232 9.31 22.00 7.87
C HIS A 232 9.74 20.54 7.64
N LEU A 233 8.99 19.80 6.82
CA LEU A 233 9.39 18.48 6.32
C LEU A 233 10.46 18.68 5.24
N LEU A 234 11.70 18.35 5.58
CA LEU A 234 12.80 18.32 4.63
C LEU A 234 12.44 17.33 3.50
N PRO A 235 12.71 17.66 2.22
CA PRO A 235 12.51 16.70 1.15
C PRO A 235 13.27 15.41 1.44
N ALA A 236 12.60 14.27 1.23
CA ALA A 236 13.18 12.94 1.45
C ALA A 236 14.48 12.79 0.65
N ARG A 237 15.62 12.74 1.34
CA ARG A 237 16.91 12.51 0.67
C ARG A 237 16.93 11.11 0.05
N PRO A 238 17.37 10.93 -1.20
CA PRO A 238 17.42 9.62 -1.85
C PRO A 238 18.15 8.56 -1.04
N GLU A 239 19.23 8.93 -0.36
CA GLU A 239 20.00 8.08 0.55
C GLU A 239 19.16 7.53 1.70
N ALA A 240 18.30 8.35 2.28
CA ALA A 240 17.41 7.95 3.37
C ALA A 240 16.30 7.02 2.86
N VAL A 241 15.76 7.30 1.67
CA VAL A 241 14.77 6.43 1.01
C VAL A 241 15.39 5.06 0.72
N THR A 242 16.57 5.01 0.11
CA THR A 242 17.30 3.77 -0.18
C THR A 242 17.62 2.98 1.08
N ALA A 243 18.01 3.66 2.16
CA ALA A 243 18.30 3.01 3.44
C ALA A 243 17.07 2.29 4.03
N LEU A 244 15.89 2.88 3.88
CA LEU A 244 14.62 2.30 4.35
C LEU A 244 14.10 1.20 3.41
N THR A 245 14.12 1.42 2.10
CA THR A 245 13.63 0.43 1.11
C THR A 245 14.45 -0.85 1.11
N SER A 246 15.77 -0.75 1.30
CA SER A 246 16.67 -1.91 1.45
C SER A 246 16.31 -2.81 2.64
N ARG A 247 15.51 -2.30 3.59
CA ARG A 247 15.05 -3.00 4.81
C ARG A 247 13.55 -3.31 4.78
N ARG A 248 12.99 -3.45 3.58
CA ARG A 248 11.60 -3.85 3.34
C ARG A 248 10.56 -2.83 3.85
N ILE A 249 10.94 -1.57 3.92
CA ILE A 249 9.97 -0.47 3.99
C ILE A 249 9.52 -0.19 2.55
N THR A 250 8.21 -0.10 2.33
CA THR A 250 7.68 0.20 0.99
C THR A 250 8.16 1.58 0.53
N GLN A 251 8.34 1.80 -0.77
CA GLN A 251 8.87 3.06 -1.30
C GLN A 251 8.07 4.30 -0.84
N GLY A 252 6.74 4.21 -0.80
CA GLY A 252 5.89 5.30 -0.30
C GLY A 252 6.08 5.57 1.20
N ALA A 253 6.22 4.53 2.02
CA ALA A 253 6.53 4.69 3.45
C ALA A 253 7.96 5.20 3.66
N ALA A 254 8.91 4.77 2.83
CA ALA A 254 10.29 5.22 2.87
C ALA A 254 10.40 6.71 2.51
N LEU A 255 9.69 7.18 1.48
CA LEU A 255 9.59 8.60 1.13
C LEU A 255 8.99 9.41 2.27
N LYS A 256 7.88 8.92 2.86
CA LYS A 256 7.26 9.57 4.02
C LYS A 256 8.23 9.70 5.19
N TYR A 257 8.82 8.59 5.65
CA TYR A 257 9.69 8.58 6.82
C TYR A 257 11.02 9.28 6.58
N ALA A 258 11.56 9.23 5.36
CA ALA A 258 12.74 9.99 4.98
C ALA A 258 12.50 11.51 4.99
N ALA A 259 11.29 11.96 4.61
CA ALA A 259 10.90 13.37 4.70
C ALA A 259 10.60 13.80 6.16
N GLU A 260 9.97 12.91 6.93
CA GLU A 260 9.55 13.16 8.32
C GLU A 260 10.73 13.22 9.30
N TYR A 261 11.66 12.28 9.21
CA TYR A 261 12.76 12.16 10.18
C TYR A 261 14.11 12.67 9.65
N GLY A 262 14.24 12.86 8.33
CA GLY A 262 15.48 13.27 7.70
C GLY A 262 16.59 12.19 7.71
N LEU A 263 17.69 12.46 7.01
CA LEU A 263 18.75 11.49 6.77
C LEU A 263 19.45 11.00 8.04
N GLU A 264 19.78 11.90 8.96
CA GLU A 264 20.58 11.55 10.14
C GLU A 264 19.82 10.61 11.09
N ALA A 265 18.55 10.92 11.36
CA ALA A 265 17.70 10.07 12.19
C ALA A 265 17.43 8.72 11.52
N VAL A 266 17.19 8.70 10.20
CA VAL A 266 17.03 7.46 9.44
C VAL A 266 18.29 6.60 9.52
N GLN A 267 19.49 7.17 9.35
CA GLN A 267 20.74 6.42 9.47
C GLN A 267 20.98 5.88 10.89
N LYS A 268 20.61 6.62 11.94
CA LYS A 268 20.69 6.14 13.33
C LYS A 268 19.72 4.98 13.57
N ALA A 269 18.47 5.11 13.13
CA ALA A 269 17.46 4.06 13.26
C ALA A 269 17.82 2.79 12.47
N VAL A 270 18.34 2.96 11.26
CA VAL A 270 18.83 1.87 10.41
C VAL A 270 19.98 1.12 11.06
N ARG A 271 21.01 1.83 11.55
CA ARG A 271 22.13 1.20 12.28
C ARG A 271 21.62 0.40 13.46
N ARG A 272 20.71 0.99 14.23
CA ARG A 272 20.15 0.34 15.41
C ARG A 272 19.33 -0.90 15.07
N PHE A 273 18.54 -0.83 14.01
CA PHE A 273 17.80 -1.95 13.49
C PHE A 273 18.73 -3.10 13.07
N ASP A 274 19.80 -2.80 12.33
CA ASP A 274 20.77 -3.81 11.89
C ASP A 274 21.47 -4.49 13.08
N GLU A 275 21.85 -3.72 14.11
CA GLU A 275 22.42 -4.25 15.36
C GLU A 275 21.45 -5.22 16.08
N LEU A 276 20.18 -4.83 16.23
CA LEU A 276 19.17 -5.64 16.89
C LEU A 276 18.91 -6.94 16.12
N VAL A 277 18.78 -6.86 14.79
CA VAL A 277 18.59 -8.04 13.94
C VAL A 277 19.81 -8.97 14.00
N ALA A 278 21.03 -8.41 13.98
CA ALA A 278 22.27 -9.18 14.08
C ALA A 278 22.43 -9.88 15.44
N SER A 279 21.91 -9.31 16.53
CA SER A 279 21.89 -9.94 17.86
C SER A 279 20.78 -10.99 18.06
N GLY A 280 19.94 -11.21 17.04
CA GLY A 280 18.87 -12.22 17.08
C GLY A 280 17.57 -11.75 17.71
N TYR A 281 17.34 -10.44 17.83
CA TYR A 281 16.09 -9.87 18.33
C TYR A 281 14.88 -10.35 17.51
N GLN A 282 13.89 -10.93 18.20
CA GLN A 282 12.69 -11.50 17.57
C GLN A 282 11.56 -10.48 17.54
N ALA A 283 11.40 -9.79 16.41
CA ALA A 283 10.26 -8.91 16.17
C ALA A 283 9.12 -9.62 15.43
N LYS A 284 7.86 -9.26 15.75
CA LYS A 284 6.67 -9.74 15.02
C LYS A 284 6.66 -9.31 13.55
N SER A 285 7.29 -8.18 13.22
CA SER A 285 7.46 -7.65 11.87
C SER A 285 8.74 -6.82 11.78
N LEU A 286 9.61 -7.10 10.81
CA LEU A 286 10.87 -6.37 10.62
C LEU A 286 10.63 -4.92 10.18
N SER A 287 9.70 -4.71 9.23
CA SER A 287 9.29 -3.37 8.81
C SER A 287 8.65 -2.61 9.98
N GLY A 288 7.85 -3.30 10.81
CA GLY A 288 7.25 -2.73 12.02
C GLY A 288 8.30 -2.33 13.05
N LEU A 289 9.35 -3.13 13.24
CA LEU A 289 10.46 -2.82 14.14
C LEU A 289 11.19 -1.56 13.71
N LEU A 290 11.57 -1.44 12.43
CA LEU A 290 12.29 -0.26 11.93
C LEU A 290 11.45 1.03 12.06
N VAL A 291 10.14 0.94 11.83
CA VAL A 291 9.22 2.07 12.05
C VAL A 291 9.09 2.41 13.54
N ASP A 292 9.06 1.41 14.43
CA ASP A 292 8.99 1.64 15.87
C ASP A 292 10.27 2.30 16.41
N ILE A 293 11.45 1.92 15.88
CA ILE A 293 12.74 2.54 16.21
C ILE A 293 12.79 4.01 15.72
N LEU A 294 12.20 4.31 14.56
CA LEU A 294 12.10 5.69 14.06
C LEU A 294 11.19 6.56 14.94
N ARG A 295 10.08 5.99 15.43
CA ARG A 295 9.09 6.72 16.25
C ARG A 295 9.52 6.91 17.70
N ASP A 296 10.13 5.89 18.29
CA ASP A 296 10.57 5.88 19.68
C ASP A 296 12.01 5.36 19.77
N PRO A 297 13.00 6.17 19.37
CA PRO A 297 14.39 5.73 19.39
C PRO A 297 14.91 5.48 20.81
N VAL A 298 14.34 6.12 21.84
CA VAL A 298 14.80 6.00 23.23
C VAL A 298 14.53 4.60 23.78
N LYS A 299 13.36 4.03 23.49
CA LYS A 299 12.99 2.64 23.85
C LYS A 299 14.03 1.61 23.42
N TYR A 300 14.73 1.86 22.32
CA TYR A 300 15.69 0.93 21.74
C TYR A 300 17.14 1.25 22.07
N GLN A 301 17.45 2.39 22.70
CA GLN A 301 18.84 2.76 23.06
C GLN A 301 19.41 1.89 24.19
N THR A 302 18.57 1.46 25.13
CA THR A 302 18.97 0.72 26.35
C THR A 302 18.97 -0.79 26.20
N ILE A 303 18.48 -1.33 25.08
CA ILE A 303 18.49 -2.77 24.83
C ILE A 303 19.94 -3.21 24.55
N GLU A 304 20.62 -3.79 25.54
CA GLU A 304 21.99 -4.25 25.31
C GLU A 304 22.04 -5.33 24.22
N VAL A 305 22.81 -5.04 23.16
CA VAL A 305 23.07 -5.96 22.05
C VAL A 305 24.20 -6.85 22.53
N ALA A 306 23.88 -8.07 22.93
CA ALA A 306 24.90 -9.07 23.17
C ALA A 306 25.71 -9.22 21.86
N GLY A 307 27.02 -8.94 21.94
CA GLY A 307 27.93 -8.94 20.78
C GLY A 307 27.87 -10.24 19.98
N PRO A 308 28.48 -10.29 18.77
CA PRO A 308 28.24 -11.33 17.78
C PRO A 308 28.40 -12.70 18.42
N VAL A 309 27.27 -13.36 18.64
CA VAL A 309 27.25 -14.75 19.08
C VAL A 309 27.78 -15.53 17.90
N ARG A 310 29.08 -15.89 17.92
CA ARG A 310 29.60 -17.02 17.14
C ARG A 310 28.53 -18.11 17.22
N PRO A 311 28.11 -18.72 16.11
CA PRO A 311 27.04 -19.71 16.13
C PRO A 311 27.47 -20.86 17.03
N LYS A 312 27.11 -20.77 18.31
CA LYS A 312 27.15 -21.89 19.22
C LYS A 312 26.02 -22.76 18.73
N LEU A 313 26.39 -23.89 18.14
CA LEU A 313 25.54 -25.07 18.06
C LEU A 313 24.77 -25.17 19.39
N ARG A 314 23.51 -24.75 19.35
CA ARG A 314 22.71 -24.62 20.56
C ARG A 314 22.08 -25.97 20.80
N MET A 315 22.81 -26.80 21.55
CA MET A 315 22.17 -27.85 22.33
C MET A 315 21.14 -27.18 23.26
N PRO A 316 19.90 -27.70 23.38
CA PRO A 316 18.90 -27.08 24.23
C PRO A 316 19.34 -27.18 25.70
N LYS A 317 19.52 -26.04 26.38
CA LYS A 317 19.72 -25.99 27.83
C LYS A 317 18.42 -25.49 28.46
N LEU A 318 17.85 -26.35 29.30
CA LEU A 318 16.58 -26.16 30.01
C LEU A 318 16.59 -24.89 30.87
N LEU A 319 15.49 -24.14 30.84
CA LEU A 319 15.07 -23.22 31.90
C LEU A 319 13.92 -23.87 32.70
N PRO A 320 13.71 -23.48 33.96
CA PRO A 320 12.76 -24.14 34.86
C PRO A 320 11.34 -23.95 34.33
N VAL A 321 10.65 -25.06 34.09
CA VAL A 321 9.26 -25.09 33.68
C VAL A 321 8.42 -24.78 34.91
N ASP A 322 7.65 -23.69 34.85
CA ASP A 322 6.47 -23.51 35.70
C ASP A 322 5.48 -24.62 35.32
N ASP A 323 5.10 -25.45 36.30
CA ASP A 323 4.32 -26.68 36.17
C ASP A 323 2.86 -26.42 35.76
N GLN A 324 2.65 -25.86 34.57
CA GLN A 324 1.34 -25.91 33.92
C GLN A 324 1.24 -27.20 33.12
N LYS A 325 0.78 -28.27 33.77
CA LYS A 325 0.43 -29.52 33.10
C LYS A 325 -0.53 -29.21 31.94
N PRO A 326 -0.22 -29.62 30.69
CA PRO A 326 -1.09 -29.36 29.55
C PRO A 326 -2.48 -29.95 29.83
N VAL A 327 -3.51 -29.12 29.71
CA VAL A 327 -4.91 -29.53 29.92
C VAL A 327 -5.25 -30.58 28.87
N ARG A 328 -5.50 -31.82 29.31
CA ARG A 328 -5.86 -32.94 28.42
C ARG A 328 -7.33 -32.79 28.03
N THR A 329 -7.59 -32.50 26.76
CA THR A 329 -8.95 -32.31 26.24
C THR A 329 -9.29 -33.35 25.17
N LEU A 330 -10.59 -33.63 25.03
CA LEU A 330 -11.12 -34.56 24.01
C LEU A 330 -10.88 -34.02 22.59
N GLN A 331 -10.87 -32.69 22.43
CA GLN A 331 -10.51 -32.03 21.17
C GLN A 331 -9.06 -32.33 20.76
N THR A 332 -8.11 -32.30 21.71
CA THR A 332 -6.71 -32.63 21.44
C THR A 332 -6.54 -34.10 21.06
N ALA A 333 -7.22 -35.03 21.75
CA ALA A 333 -7.19 -36.46 21.42
C ALA A 333 -7.72 -36.71 20.00
N ASN A 334 -8.90 -36.17 19.69
CA ASN A 334 -9.52 -36.34 18.37
C ASN A 334 -8.70 -35.73 17.24
N PHE A 335 -8.02 -34.60 17.50
CA PHE A 335 -7.14 -33.98 16.51
C PHE A 335 -5.95 -34.87 16.16
N ILE A 336 -5.33 -35.52 17.16
CA ILE A 336 -4.20 -36.44 16.95
C ILE A 336 -4.68 -37.71 16.23
N LEU A 337 -5.80 -38.29 16.67
CA LEU A 337 -6.35 -39.53 16.12
C LEU A 337 -6.96 -39.38 14.71
N LYS A 338 -7.26 -38.15 14.26
CA LYS A 338 -7.87 -37.88 12.95
C LYS A 338 -7.08 -38.45 11.77
N LYS A 339 -5.75 -38.55 11.90
CA LYS A 339 -4.86 -39.05 10.84
C LYS A 339 -4.48 -40.53 11.00
N ILE A 340 -4.99 -41.20 12.02
CA ILE A 340 -4.64 -42.58 12.37
C ILE A 340 -5.81 -43.50 11.99
N VAL A 341 -5.51 -44.56 11.24
CA VAL A 341 -6.51 -45.56 10.82
C VAL A 341 -6.64 -46.60 11.92
N LEU A 342 -7.69 -46.45 12.73
CA LEU A 342 -8.05 -47.35 13.83
C LEU A 342 -9.57 -47.60 13.80
N PRO A 343 -10.05 -48.75 14.30
CA PRO A 343 -11.46 -48.95 14.60
C PRO A 343 -12.00 -47.84 15.51
N GLU A 344 -13.28 -47.45 15.33
CA GLU A 344 -13.87 -46.38 16.15
C GLU A 344 -13.96 -46.74 17.63
N SER A 345 -14.07 -48.04 17.96
CA SER A 345 -13.93 -48.55 19.34
C SER A 345 -12.59 -48.17 19.95
N ASP A 346 -11.51 -48.40 19.21
CA ASP A 346 -10.13 -48.23 19.69
C ASP A 346 -9.79 -46.73 19.82
N LYS A 347 -10.31 -45.89 18.92
CA LYS A 347 -10.16 -44.43 19.02
C LYS A 347 -10.85 -43.85 20.26
N ALA A 348 -12.06 -44.33 20.56
CA ALA A 348 -12.80 -43.87 21.74
C ALA A 348 -12.06 -44.26 23.04
N GLU A 349 -11.57 -45.50 23.11
CA GLU A 349 -10.82 -45.98 24.26
C GLU A 349 -9.50 -45.24 24.48
N VAL A 350 -8.76 -44.99 23.39
CA VAL A 350 -7.47 -44.27 23.45
C VAL A 350 -7.66 -42.81 23.83
N ALA A 351 -8.74 -42.17 23.37
CA ALA A 351 -9.10 -40.83 23.80
C ALA A 351 -9.45 -40.77 25.30
N GLU A 352 -10.09 -41.82 25.84
CA GLU A 352 -10.40 -41.93 27.27
C GLU A 352 -9.13 -42.11 28.12
N LEU A 353 -8.20 -42.97 27.68
CA LEU A 353 -6.90 -43.13 28.35
C LEU A 353 -6.10 -41.82 28.35
N TYR A 354 -6.16 -41.05 27.27
CA TYR A 354 -5.54 -39.72 27.20
C TYR A 354 -6.21 -38.74 28.17
N LEU A 355 -7.54 -38.68 28.23
CA LEU A 355 -8.26 -37.81 29.17
C LEU A 355 -7.96 -38.14 30.64
N LYS A 356 -7.86 -39.43 30.97
CA LYS A 356 -7.46 -39.93 32.30
C LYS A 356 -5.98 -39.69 32.61
N GLY A 357 -5.21 -39.20 31.63
CA GLY A 357 -3.79 -38.90 31.78
C GLY A 357 -2.89 -40.13 31.82
N LEU A 358 -3.43 -41.29 31.47
CA LEU A 358 -2.74 -42.58 31.40
C LEU A 358 -1.92 -42.74 30.13
N VAL A 359 -2.23 -41.94 29.11
CA VAL A 359 -1.52 -41.87 27.82
C VAL A 359 -1.22 -40.41 27.49
N THR A 360 -0.02 -40.16 26.99
CA THR A 360 0.47 -38.83 26.59
C THR A 360 0.14 -38.51 25.13
N SER A 361 0.22 -37.24 24.75
CA SER A 361 0.04 -36.83 23.35
C SER A 361 1.10 -37.40 22.41
N ALA A 362 2.30 -37.69 22.94
CA ALA A 362 3.39 -38.32 22.20
C ALA A 362 3.10 -39.80 21.93
N GLU A 363 2.59 -40.52 22.94
CA GLU A 363 2.14 -41.90 22.79
C GLU A 363 0.96 -42.01 21.80
N LEU A 364 -0.01 -41.08 21.85
CA LEU A 364 -1.07 -41.00 20.84
C LEU A 364 -0.54 -40.82 19.41
N ALA A 365 0.42 -39.92 19.22
CA ALA A 365 1.01 -39.66 17.90
C ALA A 365 1.83 -40.85 17.38
N ALA A 366 2.44 -41.62 18.28
CA ALA A 366 3.26 -42.79 17.92
C ALA A 366 2.44 -43.94 17.32
N LEU A 367 1.12 -44.00 17.55
CA LEU A 367 0.23 -44.97 16.90
C LEU A 367 0.21 -44.82 15.38
N ALA A 368 0.54 -43.64 14.84
CA ALA A 368 0.63 -43.44 13.39
C ALA A 368 1.79 -44.22 12.75
N THR A 369 2.80 -44.60 13.53
CA THR A 369 4.02 -45.28 13.08
C THR A 369 4.21 -46.66 13.70
N ALA A 370 3.22 -47.14 14.47
CA ALA A 370 3.28 -48.42 15.14
C ALA A 370 3.02 -49.57 14.17
N GLU A 371 3.82 -50.64 14.27
CA GLU A 371 3.63 -51.86 13.48
C GLU A 371 2.29 -52.56 13.81
N ASP A 372 1.87 -52.53 15.08
CA ASP A 372 0.56 -53.00 15.54
C ASP A 372 -0.06 -52.00 16.55
N PRO A 373 -0.83 -51.02 16.06
CA PRO A 373 -1.48 -50.01 16.90
C PRO A 373 -2.43 -50.62 17.94
N THR A 374 -3.14 -51.71 17.61
CA THR A 374 -4.14 -52.31 18.51
C THR A 374 -3.45 -53.05 19.65
N ALA A 375 -2.38 -53.80 19.40
CA ALA A 375 -1.59 -54.43 20.46
C ALA A 375 -0.96 -53.39 21.41
N GLN A 376 -0.54 -52.25 20.87
CA GLN A 376 0.02 -51.15 21.67
C GLN A 376 -1.03 -50.53 22.59
N ILE A 377 -2.27 -50.36 22.14
CA ILE A 377 -3.40 -49.90 22.95
C ILE A 377 -3.70 -50.89 24.09
N TYR A 378 -3.70 -52.20 23.80
CA TYR A 378 -3.85 -53.24 24.84
C TYR A 378 -2.73 -53.19 25.88
N SER A 379 -1.48 -52.91 25.47
CA SER A 379 -0.35 -52.75 26.40
C SER A 379 -0.51 -51.57 27.36
N TRP A 380 -1.16 -50.49 26.92
CA TRP A 380 -1.48 -49.36 27.80
C TRP A 380 -2.62 -49.68 28.76
N LYS A 381 -3.57 -50.52 28.35
CA LYS A 381 -4.61 -51.01 29.27
C LYS A 381 -4.00 -51.90 30.36
N SER A 382 -3.15 -52.85 30.00
CA SER A 382 -2.52 -53.76 30.97
C SER A 382 -1.58 -53.05 31.93
N ARG A 383 -0.85 -52.03 31.45
CA ARG A 383 0.01 -51.17 32.27
C ARG A 383 -0.76 -50.39 33.34
N ASN A 384 -2.03 -50.04 33.08
CA ASN A 384 -2.81 -49.14 33.92
C ASN A 384 -3.99 -49.83 34.65
N GLY A 385 -4.24 -51.11 34.38
CA GLY A 385 -5.25 -51.93 35.07
C GLY A 385 -4.75 -52.66 36.32
N GLY A 386 -3.56 -52.33 36.80
CA GLY A 386 -2.91 -52.94 37.96
C GLY A 386 -2.71 -51.98 39.12
N THR A 387 -3.79 -51.34 39.61
CA THR A 387 -3.99 -50.84 40.98
C THR A 387 -5.40 -50.27 41.11
#